data_AF-A0A6J8DUT9-F1
#
_entry.id   AF-A0A6J8DUT9-F1
#
_cell.length_a   1.000
_cell.length_b   1.000
_cell.length_c   1.000
_cell.angle_alpha   90.00
_cell.angle_beta   90.00
_cell.angle_gamma   90.00
#
_symmetry.space_group_name_H-M   'P 1'
#
loop_
_entity.id
_entity.type
_entity.pdbx_description
1 polymer ?
#
loop_
_entity_poly.entity_id
_entity_poly.type
_entity_poly.pdbx_seq_one_letter_code
_entity_poly.pdbx_strand_id
1 'polypeptide(L)'
;MDSITEELARLFVDSLAGNTWKRYSRSRSFIASYQLLYTLEEVWPFPVEQLVQFIAYLSLKHLSPATVRLYINGISFSHQERNLEDTTKNFVVSKMLEGLHRNQPQRDNRAPITLSLLRKITDALHSICTSTYESLLFKSSFILAFFRYVTCKYPSVKASESNLFKHDGTYLSQAGIGIFLNNIQVAIETFVLRVAKVFPPDK
;
A
#
# COMPACT_ATOMS: atom_id res chain seq x y z
N MET A 1 6.02 48.80 -13.50
CA MET A 1 6.31 47.49 -12.88
C MET A 1 6.78 46.60 -14.00
N ASP A 2 8.05 46.19 -13.93
CA ASP A 2 8.86 45.83 -15.10
C ASP A 2 8.57 44.43 -15.64
N SER A 3 8.63 44.26 -16.97
CA SER A 3 8.46 42.97 -17.67
C SER A 3 9.33 41.83 -17.09
N ILE A 4 10.48 42.16 -16.52
CA ILE A 4 11.37 41.21 -15.84
C ILE A 4 10.71 40.63 -14.58
N THR A 5 10.02 41.46 -13.78
CA THR A 5 9.37 41.00 -12.54
C THR A 5 8.23 40.04 -12.81
N GLU A 6 7.51 40.23 -13.92
CA GLU A 6 6.44 39.34 -14.36
C GLU A 6 6.99 37.99 -14.83
N GLU A 7 8.07 38.00 -15.61
CA GLU A 7 8.72 36.76 -16.06
C GLU A 7 9.35 35.98 -14.90
N LEU A 8 9.94 36.67 -13.91
CA LEU A 8 10.45 36.04 -12.67
C LEU A 8 9.32 35.33 -11.90
N ALA A 9 8.16 35.98 -11.77
CA ALA A 9 7.00 35.38 -11.11
C ALA A 9 6.49 34.15 -11.86
N ARG A 10 6.41 34.23 -13.20
CA ARG A 10 5.99 33.11 -14.04
C ARG A 10 6.92 31.91 -13.89
N LEU A 11 8.23 32.12 -14.02
CA LEU A 11 9.24 31.05 -13.89
C LEU A 11 9.21 30.41 -12.49
N PHE A 12 8.99 31.20 -11.44
CA PHE A 12 8.86 30.68 -10.09
C PHE A 12 7.62 29.81 -9.92
N VAL A 13 6.47 30.22 -10.47
CA VAL A 13 5.24 29.41 -10.44
C VAL A 13 5.41 28.11 -11.24
N ASP A 14 6.01 28.19 -12.42
CA ASP A 14 6.24 27.06 -13.32
C ASP A 14 7.29 26.06 -12.76
N SER A 15 8.10 26.47 -11.79
CA SER A 15 9.11 25.61 -11.14
C SER A 15 8.51 24.42 -10.38
N LEU A 16 7.21 24.48 -10.05
CA LEU A 16 6.49 23.46 -9.30
C LEU A 16 5.33 22.88 -10.12
N ALA A 17 5.20 21.55 -10.09
CA ALA A 17 4.04 20.89 -10.67
C ALA A 17 2.73 21.37 -10.02
N GLY A 18 1.68 21.59 -10.82
CA GLY A 18 0.40 22.11 -10.33
C GLY A 18 -0.25 21.27 -9.21
N ASN A 19 -0.01 19.96 -9.16
CA ASN A 19 -0.46 19.10 -8.07
C ASN A 19 0.27 19.39 -6.75
N THR A 20 1.55 19.76 -6.81
CA THR A 20 2.34 20.18 -5.65
C THR A 20 1.84 21.52 -5.12
N TRP A 21 1.55 22.48 -6.01
CA TRP A 21 0.91 23.75 -5.64
C TRP A 21 -0.39 23.55 -4.88
N LYS A 22 -1.30 22.72 -5.41
CA LYS A 22 -2.58 22.39 -4.75
C LYS A 22 -2.36 21.79 -3.36
N ARG A 23 -1.37 20.91 -3.22
CA ARG A 23 -1.02 20.27 -1.93
C ARG A 23 -0.44 21.25 -0.92
N TYR A 24 0.44 22.15 -1.34
CA TYR A 24 1.00 23.18 -0.46
C TYR A 24 -0.05 24.22 -0.07
N SER A 25 -0.92 24.62 -1.00
CA SER A 25 -2.09 25.46 -0.70
C SER A 25 -3.01 24.81 0.32
N ARG A 26 -3.29 23.50 0.19
CA ARG A 26 -4.06 22.72 1.17
C ARG A 26 -3.40 22.74 2.56
N SER A 27 -2.08 22.66 2.63
CA SER A 27 -1.32 22.79 3.88
C SER A 27 -1.60 24.12 4.57
N ARG A 28 -1.60 25.23 3.82
CA ARG A 28 -1.91 26.57 4.35
C ARG A 28 -3.30 26.64 4.98
N SER A 29 -4.31 25.99 4.42
CA SER A 29 -5.65 25.92 5.02
C SER A 29 -5.66 25.19 6.38
N PHE A 30 -4.86 24.13 6.53
CA PHE A 30 -4.72 23.42 7.81
C PHE A 30 -3.94 24.24 8.84
N ILE A 31 -2.93 24.99 8.41
CA ILE A 31 -2.19 25.93 9.26
C ILE A 31 -3.13 27.03 9.78
N ALA A 32 -3.92 27.64 8.89
CA ALA A 32 -4.90 28.66 9.28
C ALA A 32 -5.94 28.09 10.26
N SER A 33 -6.40 26.85 10.05
CA SER A 33 -7.33 26.18 10.97
C SER A 33 -6.69 25.92 12.34
N TYR A 34 -5.41 25.55 12.38
CA TYR A 34 -4.64 25.36 13.60
C TYR A 34 -4.44 26.68 14.34
N GLN A 35 -3.97 27.72 13.66
CA GLN A 35 -3.76 29.05 14.24
C GLN A 35 -5.05 29.64 14.81
N LEU A 36 -6.18 29.49 14.09
CA LEU A 36 -7.48 29.94 14.57
C LEU A 36 -7.94 29.17 15.82
N LEU A 37 -7.72 27.85 15.86
CA LEU A 37 -8.16 27.00 16.97
C LEU A 37 -7.41 27.30 18.28
N TYR A 38 -6.12 27.62 18.17
CA TYR A 38 -5.26 27.89 19.33
C TYR A 38 -4.98 29.39 19.55
N THR A 39 -5.68 30.27 18.83
CA THR A 39 -5.52 31.74 18.90
C THR A 39 -4.05 32.16 18.81
N LEU A 40 -3.32 31.56 17.87
CA LEU A 40 -1.90 31.82 17.66
C LEU A 40 -1.71 32.96 16.68
N GLU A 41 -0.73 33.82 16.94
CA GLU A 41 -0.27 34.81 15.97
C GLU A 41 0.42 34.14 14.78
N GLU A 42 0.28 34.75 13.61
CA GLU A 42 0.94 34.28 12.40
C GLU A 42 2.43 34.69 12.42
N VAL A 43 3.25 33.84 13.04
CA VAL A 43 4.70 34.06 13.14
C VAL A 43 5.42 33.26 12.07
N TRP A 44 6.26 33.95 11.29
CA TRP A 44 7.17 33.38 10.31
C TRP A 44 8.61 33.84 10.58
N PRO A 45 9.61 32.94 10.64
CA PRO A 45 9.54 31.49 10.47
C PRO A 45 8.76 30.81 11.61
N PHE A 46 8.26 29.61 11.32
CA PHE A 46 7.47 28.84 12.29
C PHE A 46 8.41 28.34 13.39
N PRO A 47 8.20 28.69 14.67
CA PRO A 47 9.03 28.18 15.76
C PRO A 47 8.96 26.64 15.84
N VAL A 48 10.05 26.01 16.27
CA VAL A 48 10.13 24.54 16.41
C VAL A 48 9.00 24.02 17.32
N GLU A 49 8.68 24.75 18.38
CA GLU A 49 7.60 24.39 19.30
C GLU A 49 6.21 24.39 18.64
N GLN A 50 5.91 25.39 17.81
CA GLN A 50 4.66 25.43 17.06
C GLN A 50 4.61 24.33 15.98
N LEU A 51 5.75 23.99 15.36
CA LEU A 51 5.82 22.89 14.39
C LEU A 51 5.49 21.53 15.03
N VAL A 52 6.05 21.24 16.21
CA VAL A 52 5.77 19.96 16.89
C VAL A 52 4.31 19.91 17.36
N GLN A 53 3.77 21.01 17.88
CA GLN A 53 2.35 21.09 18.23
C GLN A 53 1.44 20.95 17.01
N PHE A 54 1.81 21.53 15.87
CA PHE A 54 1.09 21.37 14.62
C PHE A 54 1.10 19.91 14.13
N ILE A 55 2.25 19.22 14.21
CA ILE A 55 2.34 17.78 13.88
C ILE A 55 1.43 16.96 14.80
N ALA A 56 1.39 17.27 16.11
CA ALA A 56 0.46 16.63 17.03
C ALA A 56 -1.00 16.87 16.64
N TYR A 57 -1.36 18.11 16.31
CA TYR A 57 -2.70 18.48 15.82
C TYR A 57 -3.09 17.67 14.57
N LEU A 58 -2.20 17.55 13.59
CA LEU A 58 -2.45 16.77 12.38
C LEU A 58 -2.60 15.27 12.67
N SER A 59 -1.83 14.75 13.64
CA SER A 59 -1.95 13.37 14.12
C SER A 59 -3.32 13.12 14.78
N LEU A 60 -3.80 14.06 15.59
CA LEU A 60 -5.13 13.99 16.21
C LEU A 60 -6.27 14.07 15.19
N LYS A 61 -6.04 14.68 14.02
CA LYS A 61 -6.95 14.65 12.87
C LYS A 61 -6.86 13.34 12.05
N HIS A 62 -6.11 12.34 12.53
CA HIS A 62 -5.93 11.03 11.90
C HIS A 62 -5.40 11.10 10.45
N LEU A 63 -4.59 12.12 10.13
CA LEU A 63 -3.95 12.21 8.82
C LEU A 63 -2.83 11.18 8.67
N SER A 64 -2.60 10.72 7.45
CA SER A 64 -1.51 9.77 7.16
C SER A 64 -0.12 10.44 7.32
N PRO A 65 0.94 9.69 7.69
CA PRO A 65 2.30 10.21 7.80
C PRO A 65 2.79 10.83 6.49
N ALA A 66 2.35 10.28 5.35
CA ALA A 66 2.65 10.85 4.04
C ALA A 66 2.01 12.23 3.86
N THR A 67 0.74 12.38 4.25
CA THR A 67 0.04 13.67 4.23
C THR A 67 0.68 14.68 5.19
N VAL A 68 1.06 14.25 6.40
CA VAL A 68 1.71 15.13 7.37
C VAL A 68 3.07 15.61 6.86
N ARG A 69 3.92 14.70 6.35
CA ARG A 69 5.20 15.09 5.71
C ARG A 69 5.01 16.07 4.57
N LEU A 70 3.99 15.85 3.73
CA LEU A 70 3.66 16.75 2.64
C LEU A 70 3.33 18.16 3.13
N TYR A 71 2.60 18.29 4.25
CA TYR A 71 2.30 19.59 4.85
C TYR A 71 3.55 20.26 5.43
N ILE A 72 4.41 19.49 6.12
CA ILE A 72 5.69 19.99 6.61
C ILE A 72 6.60 20.45 5.47
N ASN A 73 6.64 19.72 4.34
CA ASN A 73 7.36 20.14 3.14
C ASN A 73 6.79 21.45 2.56
N GLY A 74 5.47 21.66 2.62
CA GLY A 74 4.86 22.92 2.23
C GLY A 74 5.27 24.09 3.12
N ILE A 75 5.52 23.84 4.41
CA ILE A 75 6.06 24.85 5.34
C ILE A 75 7.53 25.15 5.02
N SER A 76 8.36 24.11 4.85
CA SER A 76 9.77 24.24 4.44
C SER A 76 9.90 25.03 3.13
N PHE A 77 9.05 24.73 2.15
CA PHE A 77 9.00 25.48 0.90
C PHE A 77 8.63 26.96 1.13
N SER A 78 7.68 27.24 2.02
CA SER A 78 7.29 28.61 2.36
C SER A 78 8.36 29.37 3.16
N HIS A 79 9.29 28.68 3.84
CA HIS A 79 10.48 29.29 4.42
C HIS A 79 11.50 29.62 3.32
N GLN A 80 11.75 28.69 2.41
CA GLN A 80 12.68 28.89 1.28
C GLN A 80 12.22 30.01 0.35
N GLU A 81 10.92 30.08 0.03
CA GLU A 81 10.31 31.15 -0.78
C GLU A 81 10.58 32.55 -0.19
N ARG A 82 10.71 32.65 1.14
CA ARG A 82 10.94 33.90 1.87
C ARG A 82 12.40 34.09 2.32
N ASN A 83 13.31 33.21 1.90
CA ASN A 83 14.71 33.16 2.36
C ASN A 83 14.84 33.13 3.90
N LEU A 84 13.94 32.40 4.57
CA LEU A 84 13.95 32.20 6.02
C LEU A 84 14.68 30.90 6.41
N GLU A 85 15.15 30.84 7.65
CA GLU A 85 15.71 29.60 8.20
C GLU A 85 14.66 28.48 8.25
N ASP A 86 15.04 27.30 7.76
CA ASP A 86 14.15 26.14 7.67
C ASP A 86 14.13 25.35 8.99
N THR A 87 13.26 25.76 9.90
CA THR A 87 13.06 25.12 11.20
C THR A 87 12.45 23.71 11.11
N THR A 88 11.91 23.32 9.95
CA THR A 88 11.29 21.99 9.74
C THR A 88 12.29 20.85 9.78
N LYS A 89 13.57 21.13 9.51
CA LYS A 89 14.67 20.16 9.53
C LYS A 89 15.25 19.92 10.92
N ASN A 90 14.69 20.55 11.95
CA ASN A 90 15.12 20.35 13.32
C ASN A 90 15.03 18.87 13.74
N PHE A 91 15.96 18.42 14.58
CA PHE A 91 16.04 17.04 15.08
C PHE A 91 14.72 16.58 15.73
N VAL A 92 14.08 17.45 16.53
CA VAL A 92 12.84 17.11 17.25
C VAL A 92 11.69 16.89 16.27
N VAL A 93 11.56 17.75 15.26
CA VAL A 93 10.56 17.63 14.18
C VAL A 93 10.75 16.30 13.44
N SER A 94 12.00 15.96 13.10
CA SER A 94 12.34 14.69 12.43
C SER A 94 11.94 13.48 13.28
N LYS A 95 12.25 13.48 14.58
CA LYS A 95 11.88 12.40 15.50
C LYS A 95 10.37 12.26 15.67
N MET A 96 9.62 13.37 15.67
CA MET A 96 8.17 13.33 15.75
C MET A 96 7.53 12.71 14.51
N LEU A 97 8.04 13.05 13.32
CA LEU A 97 7.60 12.45 12.06
C LEU A 97 7.95 10.95 11.96
N GLU A 98 9.09 10.53 12.53
CA GLU A 98 9.43 9.11 12.68
C GLU A 98 8.44 8.38 13.59
N GLY A 99 8.10 8.97 14.75
CA GLY A 99 7.12 8.42 15.69
C GLY A 99 5.73 8.25 15.06
N LEU A 100 5.26 9.27 14.33
CA LEU A 100 3.99 9.22 13.60
C LEU A 100 3.95 8.06 12.58
N HIS A 101 5.06 7.81 11.90
CA HIS A 101 5.15 6.73 10.92
C HIS A 101 5.10 5.34 11.55
N ARG A 102 5.82 5.13 12.67
CA ARG A 102 5.86 3.84 13.37
C ARG A 102 4.50 3.47 13.97
N ASN A 103 3.74 4.46 14.43
CA ASN A 103 2.43 4.26 15.05
C ASN A 103 1.31 3.94 14.05
N GLN A 104 1.55 4.00 12.74
CA GLN A 104 0.58 3.53 11.77
C GLN A 104 0.92 2.11 11.31
N PRO A 105 0.00 1.13 11.49
CA PRO A 105 0.18 -0.18 10.88
C PRO A 105 0.27 0.02 9.37
N GLN A 106 1.36 -0.45 8.78
CA GLN A 106 1.51 -0.45 7.33
C GLN A 106 0.36 -1.28 6.75
N ARG A 107 -0.69 -0.61 6.25
CA ARG A 107 -1.78 -1.29 5.58
C ARG A 107 -1.20 -1.94 4.32
N ASP A 108 -1.27 -3.27 4.26
CA ASP A 108 -1.00 -4.01 3.05
C ASP A 108 -2.07 -3.62 2.02
N ASN A 109 -1.73 -2.66 1.16
CA ASN A 109 -2.60 -2.15 0.10
C ASN A 109 -2.74 -3.13 -1.08
N ARG A 110 -2.11 -4.32 -1.01
CA ARG A 110 -2.35 -5.35 -2.01
C ARG A 110 -3.79 -5.82 -1.87
N ALA A 111 -4.59 -5.55 -2.90
CA ALA A 111 -5.93 -6.10 -2.97
C ALA A 111 -5.85 -7.63 -2.86
N PRO A 112 -6.73 -8.28 -2.08
CA PRO A 112 -6.78 -9.73 -2.03
C PRO A 112 -7.03 -10.24 -3.45
N ILE A 113 -6.25 -11.22 -3.90
CA ILE A 113 -6.56 -11.93 -5.15
C ILE A 113 -7.94 -12.55 -4.94
N THR A 114 -8.91 -12.18 -5.77
CA THR A 114 -10.28 -12.69 -5.69
C THR A 114 -10.45 -13.91 -6.60
N LEU A 115 -11.45 -14.76 -6.32
CA LEU A 115 -11.80 -15.88 -7.21
C LEU A 115 -12.13 -15.41 -8.63
N SER A 116 -12.74 -14.23 -8.78
CA SER A 116 -13.04 -13.65 -10.09
C SER A 116 -11.78 -13.26 -10.85
N LEU A 117 -10.76 -12.72 -10.15
CA LEU A 117 -9.46 -12.43 -10.75
C LEU A 117 -8.72 -13.72 -11.11
N LEU A 118 -8.74 -14.74 -10.25
CA LEU A 118 -8.15 -16.05 -10.53
C LEU A 118 -8.73 -16.66 -11.80
N ARG A 119 -10.06 -16.65 -11.96
CA ARG A 119 -10.73 -17.15 -13.18
C ARG A 119 -10.25 -16.42 -14.44
N LYS A 120 -10.24 -15.08 -14.42
CA LYS A 120 -9.73 -14.27 -15.55
C LYS A 120 -8.29 -14.63 -15.92
N ILE A 121 -7.43 -14.83 -14.94
CA ILE A 121 -6.03 -15.24 -15.17
C ILE A 121 -6.00 -16.63 -15.80
N THR A 122 -6.75 -17.60 -15.26
CA THR A 122 -6.76 -18.96 -15.79
C THR A 122 -7.39 -19.10 -17.16
N ASP A 123 -8.32 -18.21 -17.52
CA ASP A 123 -8.94 -18.18 -18.83
C ASP A 123 -7.98 -17.58 -19.88
N ALA A 124 -7.28 -16.51 -19.51
CA ALA A 124 -6.28 -15.84 -20.36
C ALA A 124 -5.03 -16.69 -20.63
N LEU A 125 -4.75 -17.72 -19.83
CA LEU A 125 -3.60 -18.61 -20.05
C LEU A 125 -3.64 -19.31 -21.42
N HIS A 126 -4.82 -19.63 -21.94
CA HIS A 126 -4.96 -20.30 -23.24
C HIS A 126 -4.49 -19.44 -24.42
N SER A 127 -4.48 -18.11 -24.27
CA SER A 127 -4.03 -17.19 -25.30
C SER A 127 -2.57 -16.76 -25.15
N ILE A 128 -1.92 -17.08 -24.02
CA ILE A 128 -0.55 -16.66 -23.70
C ILE A 128 0.42 -17.84 -23.80
N CYS A 129 -0.01 -19.02 -23.35
CA CYS A 129 0.82 -20.21 -23.35
C CYS A 129 0.93 -20.80 -24.76
N THR A 130 2.11 -21.30 -25.08
CA THR A 130 2.43 -21.88 -26.40
C THR A 130 1.97 -23.33 -26.51
N SER A 131 1.81 -24.03 -25.38
CA SER A 131 1.39 -25.42 -25.31
C SER A 131 0.30 -25.66 -24.26
N THR A 132 -0.51 -26.69 -24.49
CA THR A 132 -1.50 -27.16 -23.53
C THR A 132 -0.86 -27.58 -22.20
N TYR A 133 0.36 -28.13 -22.25
CA TYR A 133 1.13 -28.49 -21.07
C TYR A 133 1.46 -27.26 -20.21
N GLU A 134 1.98 -26.21 -20.83
CA GLU A 134 2.34 -24.95 -20.17
C GLU A 134 1.12 -24.26 -19.55
N SER A 135 -0.01 -24.24 -20.26
CA SER A 135 -1.27 -23.68 -19.76
C SER A 135 -1.77 -24.42 -18.51
N LEU A 136 -1.74 -25.76 -18.53
CA LEU A 136 -2.15 -26.59 -17.39
C LEU A 136 -1.22 -26.44 -16.19
N LEU A 137 0.08 -26.33 -16.43
CA LEU A 137 1.09 -26.12 -15.39
C LEU A 137 0.87 -24.79 -14.66
N PHE A 138 0.73 -23.69 -15.41
CA PHE A 138 0.48 -22.37 -14.82
C PHE A 138 -0.88 -22.28 -14.14
N LYS A 139 -1.92 -22.88 -14.74
CA LYS A 139 -3.26 -22.94 -14.15
C LYS A 139 -3.23 -23.65 -12.79
N SER A 140 -2.56 -24.79 -12.71
CA SER A 140 -2.42 -25.55 -11.46
C SER A 140 -1.62 -24.78 -10.41
N SER A 141 -0.51 -24.13 -10.82
CA SER A 141 0.32 -23.30 -9.94
C SER A 141 -0.45 -22.10 -9.37
N PHE A 142 -1.22 -21.38 -10.18
CA PHE A 142 -2.02 -20.23 -9.72
C PHE A 142 -3.15 -20.63 -8.78
N ILE A 143 -3.83 -21.75 -9.06
CA ILE A 143 -4.86 -22.28 -8.16
C ILE A 143 -4.23 -22.69 -6.82
N LEU A 144 -3.09 -23.38 -6.85
CA LEU A 144 -2.37 -23.79 -5.65
C LEU A 144 -1.88 -22.59 -4.82
N ALA A 145 -1.30 -21.58 -5.47
CA ALA A 145 -0.83 -20.36 -4.82
C ALA A 145 -1.99 -19.57 -4.20
N PHE A 146 -3.14 -19.48 -4.87
CA PHE A 146 -4.34 -18.83 -4.36
C PHE A 146 -4.82 -19.48 -3.05
N PHE A 147 -5.01 -20.80 -3.05
CA PHE A 147 -5.48 -21.51 -1.86
C PHE A 147 -4.45 -21.48 -0.72
N ARG A 148 -3.15 -21.62 -1.03
CA ARG A 148 -2.07 -21.53 -0.04
C ARG A 148 -1.97 -20.15 0.60
N TYR A 149 -2.11 -19.08 -0.18
CA TYR A 149 -2.08 -17.71 0.32
C TYR A 149 -3.25 -17.41 1.25
N VAL A 150 -4.45 -17.88 0.90
CA VAL A 150 -5.65 -17.79 1.76
C VAL A 150 -5.43 -18.51 3.10
N THR A 151 -4.72 -19.65 3.11
CA THR A 151 -4.39 -20.36 4.35
C THR A 151 -3.33 -19.65 5.21
N CYS A 152 -2.29 -19.05 4.61
CA CYS A 152 -1.18 -18.44 5.37
C CYS A 152 -1.51 -17.07 6.01
N LYS A 153 -2.51 -16.34 5.51
CA LYS A 153 -2.88 -15.02 6.08
C LYS A 153 -3.69 -15.08 7.39
N TYR A 154 -4.12 -16.26 7.84
CA TYR A 154 -4.98 -16.40 9.03
C TYR A 154 -4.51 -17.55 9.93
N PRO A 155 -3.79 -17.26 11.04
CA PRO A 155 -3.27 -18.31 11.91
C PRO A 155 -4.36 -18.95 12.79
N SER A 156 -4.49 -20.26 12.65
CA SER A 156 -4.83 -21.26 13.69
C SER A 156 -6.01 -20.97 14.65
N VAL A 157 -7.24 -21.31 14.22
CA VAL A 157 -8.33 -21.61 15.16
C VAL A 157 -8.31 -23.12 15.46
N LYS A 158 -8.41 -23.52 16.73
CA LYS A 158 -8.39 -24.94 17.18
C LYS A 158 -9.57 -25.75 16.63
N ALA A 159 -9.39 -27.07 16.56
CA ALA A 159 -10.24 -28.01 15.84
C ALA A 159 -11.51 -28.42 16.61
N SER A 160 -12.61 -28.58 15.89
CA SER A 160 -13.73 -29.46 16.23
C SER A 160 -14.12 -30.19 14.94
N GLU A 161 -14.28 -31.51 15.05
CA GLU A 161 -14.33 -32.47 13.94
C GLU A 161 -15.72 -32.63 13.34
N SER A 162 -15.76 -33.18 12.11
CA SER A 162 -16.88 -33.79 11.36
C SER A 162 -17.51 -33.06 10.16
N ASN A 163 -16.82 -32.10 9.51
CA ASN A 163 -17.26 -31.57 8.20
C ASN A 163 -16.06 -31.23 7.29
N LEU A 164 -16.20 -31.23 5.95
CA LEU A 164 -15.10 -30.86 5.00
C LEU A 164 -14.57 -29.44 5.29
N PHE A 165 -15.45 -28.58 5.78
CA PHE A 165 -15.17 -27.23 6.24
C PHE A 165 -15.50 -27.08 7.74
N LYS A 166 -14.80 -26.20 8.46
CA LYS A 166 -15.25 -25.77 9.80
C LYS A 166 -16.53 -24.93 9.67
N HIS A 167 -17.24 -24.72 10.77
CA HIS A 167 -18.56 -24.06 10.87
C HIS A 167 -18.75 -22.77 10.03
N ASP A 168 -17.68 -22.05 9.72
CA ASP A 168 -17.73 -20.79 8.95
C ASP A 168 -17.65 -20.98 7.42
N GLY A 169 -17.51 -22.21 6.92
CA GLY A 169 -17.44 -22.52 5.48
C GLY A 169 -16.18 -22.05 4.76
N THR A 170 -15.31 -21.31 5.43
CA THR A 170 -14.09 -20.70 4.89
C THR A 170 -12.81 -21.44 5.22
N TYR A 171 -12.86 -22.38 6.18
CA TYR A 171 -11.71 -23.15 6.63
C TYR A 171 -11.91 -24.61 6.29
N LEU A 172 -10.91 -25.27 5.70
CA LEU A 172 -10.91 -26.73 5.61
C LEU A 172 -10.70 -27.32 7.01
N SER A 173 -11.46 -28.36 7.36
CA SER A 173 -11.19 -29.13 8.57
C SER A 173 -9.90 -29.93 8.42
N GLN A 174 -9.42 -30.55 9.50
CA GLN A 174 -8.22 -31.40 9.43
C GLN A 174 -8.41 -32.57 8.45
N ALA A 175 -9.62 -33.13 8.37
CA ALA A 175 -10.01 -34.08 7.33
C ALA A 175 -10.07 -33.45 5.93
N GLY A 176 -10.58 -32.23 5.80
CA GLY A 176 -10.61 -31.48 4.54
C GLY A 176 -9.22 -31.14 4.00
N ILE A 177 -8.26 -30.82 4.88
CA ILE A 177 -6.85 -30.61 4.53
C ILE A 177 -6.24 -31.92 4.04
N GLY A 178 -6.49 -33.04 4.73
CA GLY A 178 -6.03 -34.37 4.31
C GLY A 178 -6.55 -34.74 2.93
N ILE A 179 -7.86 -34.56 2.68
CA ILE A 179 -8.49 -34.80 1.37
C ILE A 179 -7.92 -33.88 0.29
N PHE A 180 -7.69 -32.59 0.60
CA PHE A 180 -7.14 -31.63 -0.35
C PHE A 180 -5.69 -31.97 -0.74
N LEU A 181 -4.84 -32.29 0.23
CA LEU A 181 -3.46 -32.70 -0.02
C LEU A 181 -3.40 -34.01 -0.81
N ASN A 182 -4.27 -34.98 -0.47
CA ASN A 182 -4.37 -36.24 -1.20
C ASN A 182 -4.85 -36.02 -2.65
N ASN A 183 -5.84 -35.14 -2.85
CA ASN A 183 -6.32 -34.81 -4.20
C ASN A 183 -5.28 -34.04 -5.02
N ILE A 184 -4.49 -33.15 -4.40
CA ILE A 184 -3.35 -32.52 -5.07
C ILE A 184 -2.32 -33.57 -5.46
N GLN A 185 -1.98 -34.48 -4.55
CA GLN A 185 -1.02 -35.53 -4.83
C GLN A 185 -1.49 -36.43 -5.97
N VAL A 186 -2.73 -36.90 -5.93
CA VAL A 186 -3.36 -37.68 -7.02
C VAL A 186 -3.43 -36.89 -8.32
N ALA A 187 -3.70 -35.58 -8.28
CA ALA A 187 -3.72 -34.74 -9.47
C ALA A 187 -2.33 -34.56 -10.08
N ILE A 188 -1.30 -34.39 -9.25
CA ILE A 188 0.10 -34.35 -9.68
C ILE A 188 0.51 -35.69 -10.27
N GLU A 189 0.20 -36.81 -9.61
CA GLU A 189 0.50 -38.16 -10.10
C GLU A 189 -0.23 -38.46 -11.42
N THR A 190 -1.51 -38.10 -11.52
CA THR A 190 -2.30 -38.26 -12.76
C THR A 190 -1.78 -37.36 -13.88
N PHE A 191 -1.33 -36.14 -13.55
CA PHE A 191 -0.69 -35.24 -14.49
C PHE A 191 0.62 -35.84 -14.99
N VAL A 192 1.48 -36.34 -14.10
CA VAL A 192 2.73 -37.03 -14.44
C VAL A 192 2.47 -38.26 -15.32
N LEU A 193 1.46 -39.08 -14.99
CA LEU A 193 1.11 -40.28 -15.77
C LEU A 193 0.51 -39.94 -17.15
N ARG A 194 -0.27 -38.86 -17.27
CA ARG A 194 -0.78 -38.39 -18.57
C ARG A 194 0.33 -37.77 -19.42
N VAL A 195 1.23 -37.03 -18.79
CA VAL A 195 2.42 -36.48 -19.47
C VAL A 195 3.31 -37.62 -19.96
N ALA A 196 3.57 -38.66 -19.16
CA ALA A 196 4.33 -39.84 -19.56
C ALA A 196 3.66 -40.67 -20.67
N LYS A 197 2.35 -40.58 -20.86
CA LYS A 197 1.63 -41.21 -21.98
C LYS A 197 1.67 -40.40 -23.26
N VAL A 198 1.72 -39.07 -23.17
CA VAL A 198 1.78 -38.16 -24.32
C VAL A 198 3.23 -37.96 -24.79
N PHE A 199 4.18 -38.04 -23.86
CA PHE A 199 5.62 -37.99 -24.09
C PHE A 199 6.27 -39.16 -23.35
N PRO A 200 6.32 -40.37 -23.97
CA PRO A 200 7.06 -41.48 -23.40
C PRO A 200 8.55 -41.09 -23.32
N PRO A 201 9.28 -41.50 -22.27
CA PRO A 201 10.72 -41.27 -22.22
C PRO A 201 11.36 -41.97 -23.42
N ASP A 202 12.14 -41.22 -24.21
CA ASP A 202 12.91 -41.76 -25.33
C ASP A 202 13.76 -42.94 -24.83
N LYS A 203 13.66 -44.08 -25.52
CA LYS A 203 14.51 -45.26 -25.30
C LYS A 203 15.92 -45.01 -25.80
#